data_AF-A0A2H6G019-F1
#
_entry.id   AF-A0A2H6G019-F1
#
_cell.length_a   1.000
_cell.length_b   1.000
_cell.length_c   1.000
_cell.angle_alpha   90.00
_cell.angle_beta   90.00
_cell.angle_gamma   90.00
#
_symmetry.space_group_name_H-M   'P 1'
#
loop_
_entity.id
_entity.type
_entity.pdbx_description
1 polymer ?
#
loop_
_entity_poly.entity_id
_entity_poly.type
_entity_poly.pdbx_seq_one_letter_code
_entity_poly.pdbx_strand_id
1 'polypeptide(L)'
;MTDIINEWGLLGLFTSAFISSTLLPGSSEAILIALTLNNAHDPLALLLVATAGNTLGGMSSWLIGLLIAHYWPTQKLLKKPENLRAANWLEKHGSPILLLSWLPVVGDPLCLAAGWLKIHFWPALLFITAGKAARYGVILILLR
;
A
#
# COMPACT_ATOMS: atom_id res chain seq x y z
N MET A 1 -29.64 -4.51 -4.78
CA MET A 1 -28.33 -4.84 -4.17
C MET A 1 -27.25 -4.96 -5.24
N THR A 2 -27.53 -5.63 -6.37
CA THR A 2 -26.70 -5.65 -7.58
C THR A 2 -26.41 -4.29 -8.19
N ASP A 3 -27.37 -3.35 -8.19
CA ASP A 3 -27.17 -2.02 -8.79
C ASP A 3 -26.20 -1.14 -7.98
N ILE A 4 -26.24 -1.22 -6.65
CA ILE A 4 -25.27 -0.52 -5.78
C ILE A 4 -23.87 -1.09 -5.98
N ILE A 5 -23.76 -2.42 -6.15
CA ILE A 5 -22.49 -3.10 -6.41
C ILE A 5 -21.96 -2.74 -7.81
N ASN A 6 -22.80 -2.51 -8.81
CA ASN A 6 -22.36 -2.10 -10.14
C ASN A 6 -22.02 -0.60 -10.24
N GLU A 7 -22.81 0.28 -9.62
CA GLU A 7 -22.57 1.74 -9.67
C GLU A 7 -21.43 2.17 -8.74
N TRP A 8 -21.32 1.54 -7.57
CA TRP A 8 -20.30 1.87 -6.57
C TRP A 8 -19.22 0.79 -6.43
N GLY A 9 -19.22 -0.28 -7.22
CA GLY A 9 -18.27 -1.39 -7.08
C GLY A 9 -16.83 -0.95 -7.21
N LEU A 10 -16.52 -0.26 -8.32
CA LEU A 10 -15.17 0.26 -8.57
C LEU A 10 -14.80 1.40 -7.60
N LEU A 11 -15.71 2.33 -7.32
CA LEU A 11 -15.46 3.44 -6.39
C LEU A 11 -15.31 2.94 -4.94
N GLY A 12 -16.11 1.97 -4.52
CA GLY A 12 -16.04 1.31 -3.22
C GLY A 12 -14.75 0.50 -3.08
N LEU A 13 -14.34 -0.21 -4.14
CA LEU A 13 -13.05 -0.90 -4.18
C LEU A 13 -11.88 0.09 -4.09
N PHE A 14 -11.93 1.19 -4.83
CA PHE A 14 -10.91 2.24 -4.78
C PHE A 14 -10.80 2.86 -3.39
N THR A 15 -11.92 3.31 -2.82
CA THR A 15 -11.96 3.96 -1.51
C THR A 15 -11.53 2.99 -0.41
N SER A 16 -11.99 1.75 -0.46
CA SER A 16 -11.52 0.72 0.46
C SER A 16 -10.03 0.43 0.29
N ALA A 17 -9.52 0.30 -0.93
CA ALA A 17 -8.09 0.09 -1.19
C ALA A 17 -7.23 1.25 -0.68
N PHE A 18 -7.70 2.48 -0.85
CA PHE A 18 -7.06 3.69 -0.33
C PHE A 18 -7.02 3.70 1.20
N ILE A 19 -8.15 3.46 1.86
CA ILE A 19 -8.25 3.44 3.33
C ILE A 19 -7.51 2.24 3.92
N SER A 20 -7.57 1.08 3.27
CA SER A 20 -6.87 -0.14 3.69
C SER A 20 -5.38 0.10 3.77
N SER A 21 -4.82 0.88 2.82
CA SER A 21 -3.41 1.26 2.82
C SER A 21 -2.99 2.27 3.91
N THR A 22 -3.93 2.73 4.75
CA THR A 22 -3.63 3.68 5.84
C THR A 22 -3.92 3.10 7.23
N LEU A 23 -5.00 2.31 7.40
CA LEU A 23 -5.50 1.97 8.74
C LEU A 23 -6.04 0.55 8.94
N LEU A 24 -6.46 -0.17 7.89
CA LEU A 24 -7.22 -1.43 8.03
C LEU A 24 -6.69 -2.54 7.11
N PRO A 25 -5.93 -3.52 7.62
CA PRO A 25 -5.49 -4.66 6.82
C PRO A 25 -6.68 -5.53 6.40
N GLY A 26 -6.67 -6.01 5.15
CA GLY A 26 -7.60 -7.03 4.65
C GLY A 26 -8.96 -6.53 4.12
N SER A 27 -9.29 -5.24 4.25
CA SER A 27 -10.62 -4.74 3.88
C SER A 27 -10.85 -4.67 2.35
N SER A 28 -9.83 -4.27 1.60
CA SER A 28 -9.91 -4.15 0.14
C SER A 28 -9.88 -5.49 -0.59
N GLU A 29 -9.25 -6.50 0.01
CA GLU A 29 -9.15 -7.85 -0.50
C GLU A 29 -10.52 -8.54 -0.45
N ALA A 30 -11.25 -8.37 0.65
CA ALA A 30 -12.61 -8.91 0.78
C ALA A 30 -13.56 -8.33 -0.27
N ILE A 31 -13.47 -7.02 -0.55
CA ILE A 31 -14.29 -6.36 -1.57
C ILE A 31 -13.87 -6.81 -2.97
N LEU A 32 -12.57 -6.95 -3.24
CA LEU A 32 -12.07 -7.48 -4.52
C LEU A 32 -12.59 -8.91 -4.77
N ILE A 33 -12.49 -9.78 -3.76
CA ILE A 33 -12.98 -11.17 -3.83
C ILE A 33 -14.49 -11.17 -4.11
N ALA A 34 -15.26 -10.37 -3.37
CA ALA A 34 -16.71 -10.30 -3.53
C ALA A 34 -17.10 -9.83 -4.94
N LEU A 35 -16.47 -8.79 -5.48
CA LEU A 35 -16.75 -8.29 -6.84
C LEU A 35 -16.37 -9.30 -7.92
N THR A 36 -15.25 -10.02 -7.72
CA THR A 36 -14.78 -11.06 -8.65
C THR A 36 -15.73 -12.25 -8.69
N LEU A 37 -16.13 -12.77 -7.52
CA LEU A 37 -17.04 -13.93 -7.42
C LEU A 37 -18.44 -13.65 -7.98
N ASN A 38 -18.89 -12.40 -7.95
CA ASN A 38 -20.17 -11.98 -8.51
C ASN A 38 -20.12 -11.70 -10.02
N ASN A 39 -18.96 -11.83 -10.68
CA ASN A 39 -18.75 -11.46 -12.10
C ASN A 39 -19.27 -10.04 -12.44
N ALA A 40 -19.24 -9.12 -11.48
CA ALA A 40 -19.83 -7.79 -11.61
C ALA A 40 -19.02 -6.89 -12.57
N HIS A 41 -17.70 -7.08 -12.61
CA HIS A 41 -16.78 -6.27 -13.42
C HIS A 41 -15.64 -7.11 -14.00
N ASP A 42 -15.01 -6.57 -15.06
CA ASP A 42 -13.80 -7.12 -15.65
C ASP A 42 -12.66 -7.24 -14.61
N PRO A 43 -12.02 -8.42 -14.44
CA PRO A 43 -10.94 -8.61 -13.48
C PRO A 43 -9.77 -7.63 -13.65
N LEU A 44 -9.48 -7.20 -14.87
CA LEU A 44 -8.39 -6.26 -15.14
C LEU A 44 -8.77 -4.84 -14.66
N ALA A 45 -10.02 -4.41 -14.86
CA ALA A 45 -10.52 -3.17 -14.27
C ALA A 45 -10.47 -3.19 -12.74
N LEU A 46 -10.87 -4.30 -12.11
CA LEU A 46 -10.78 -4.48 -10.66
C LEU A 46 -9.34 -4.39 -10.15
N LEU A 47 -8.39 -5.04 -10.85
CA LEU A 47 -6.97 -5.00 -10.53
C LEU A 47 -6.41 -3.57 -10.59
N LEU A 48 -6.69 -2.84 -11.67
CA LEU A 48 -6.20 -1.48 -11.88
C LEU A 48 -6.74 -0.53 -10.82
N VAL A 49 -8.05 -0.59 -10.56
CA VAL A 49 -8.70 0.30 -9.60
C VAL A 49 -8.24 0.04 -8.16
N ALA A 50 -8.16 -1.24 -7.75
CA ALA A 50 -7.63 -1.60 -6.44
C ALA A 50 -6.17 -1.17 -6.29
N THR A 51 -5.34 -1.42 -7.31
CA THR A 51 -3.92 -1.03 -7.32
C THR A 51 -3.76 0.49 -7.24
N ALA A 52 -4.56 1.25 -7.98
CA ALA A 52 -4.52 2.72 -7.97
C ALA A 52 -4.88 3.28 -6.59
N GLY A 53 -6.00 2.82 -6.00
CA GLY A 53 -6.43 3.25 -4.67
C GLY A 53 -5.38 2.93 -3.60
N ASN A 54 -4.87 1.70 -3.60
CA ASN A 54 -3.87 1.27 -2.62
C ASN A 54 -2.52 1.98 -2.80
N THR A 55 -2.09 2.21 -4.05
CA THR A 55 -0.88 3.01 -4.34
C THR A 55 -1.03 4.43 -3.81
N LEU A 56 -2.16 5.10 -4.06
CA LEU A 56 -2.41 6.45 -3.57
C LEU A 56 -2.43 6.51 -2.04
N GLY A 57 -3.04 5.53 -1.38
CA GLY A 57 -3.00 5.42 0.09
C GLY A 57 -1.57 5.22 0.61
N GLY A 58 -0.79 4.34 -0.03
CA GLY A 58 0.61 4.10 0.31
C GLY A 58 1.50 5.34 0.09
N MET A 59 1.27 6.09 -0.99
CA MET A 59 1.97 7.35 -1.24
C MET A 59 1.56 8.45 -0.26
N SER A 60 0.33 8.42 0.26
CA SER A 60 -0.09 9.30 1.35
C SER A 60 0.67 8.98 2.63
N SER A 61 0.82 7.69 2.96
CA SER A 61 1.65 7.22 4.07
C SER A 61 3.13 7.60 3.91
N TRP A 62 3.68 7.47 2.70
CA TRP A 62 5.02 7.95 2.36
C TRP A 62 5.15 9.46 2.57
N LEU A 63 4.18 10.27 2.14
CA LEU A 63 4.21 11.71 2.33
C LEU A 63 4.18 12.06 3.82
N ILE A 64 3.34 11.40 4.62
CA ILE A 64 3.31 11.56 6.07
C ILE A 64 4.69 11.25 6.67
N GLY A 65 5.30 10.13 6.28
CA GLY A 65 6.66 9.78 6.72
C GLY A 65 7.69 10.86 6.38
N LEU A 66 7.63 11.41 5.17
CA LEU A 66 8.52 12.47 4.71
C LEU A 66 8.34 13.76 5.53
N LEU A 67 7.09 14.15 5.81
CA LEU A 67 6.78 15.30 6.65
C LEU A 67 7.29 15.09 8.08
N ILE A 68 7.10 13.89 8.66
CA ILE A 68 7.65 13.55 9.97
C ILE A 68 9.18 13.69 9.96
N ALA A 69 9.86 13.21 8.92
CA ALA A 69 11.32 13.35 8.80
C ALA A 69 11.79 14.81 8.68
N HIS A 70 10.95 15.68 8.11
CA HIS A 70 11.24 17.09 7.90
C HIS A 70 11.02 17.92 9.17
N TYR A 71 9.87 17.74 9.85
CA TYR A 71 9.50 18.51 11.05
C TYR A 71 10.10 17.94 12.34
N TRP A 72 10.36 16.62 12.40
CA TRP A 72 11.02 15.95 13.52
C TRP A 72 12.30 15.24 13.05
N PRO A 73 13.39 16.00 12.81
CA PRO A 73 14.67 15.41 12.45
C PRO A 73 15.08 14.37 13.50
N THR A 74 15.43 13.19 13.00
CA THR A 74 15.61 11.89 13.67
C THR A 74 16.58 11.84 14.85
N GLN A 75 17.22 12.95 15.20
CA GLN A 75 18.14 13.11 16.33
C GLN A 75 17.48 12.84 17.71
N LYS A 76 16.16 12.98 17.84
CA LYS A 76 15.44 12.65 19.08
C LYS A 76 14.89 11.21 19.15
N LEU A 77 14.61 10.56 18.02
CA LEU A 77 14.02 9.21 17.92
C LEU A 77 15.07 8.08 17.84
N LEU A 78 16.27 8.39 17.35
CA LEU A 78 17.41 7.45 17.23
C LEU A 78 18.23 7.28 18.52
N LYS A 79 17.75 7.74 19.68
CA LYS A 79 18.45 7.53 20.96
C LYS A 79 18.37 6.08 21.46
N LYS A 80 17.46 5.26 20.92
CA LYS A 80 17.37 3.83 21.25
C LYS A 80 18.22 3.01 20.26
N PRO A 81 19.10 2.11 20.75
CA PRO A 81 19.99 1.29 19.91
C PRO A 81 19.23 0.36 18.94
N GLU A 82 17.99 0.00 19.27
CA GLU A 82 17.09 -0.81 18.43
C GLU A 82 16.64 -0.04 17.18
N ASN A 83 16.27 1.23 17.33
CA ASN A 83 15.85 2.11 16.23
C ASN A 83 17.02 2.40 15.27
N LEU A 84 18.24 2.49 15.79
CA LEU A 84 19.46 2.66 14.99
C LEU A 84 19.75 1.45 14.11
N ARG A 85 19.52 0.22 14.60
CA ARG A 85 19.69 -1.00 13.79
C ARG A 85 18.65 -1.10 12.68
N ALA A 86 17.39 -0.82 12.98
CA ALA A 86 16.31 -0.82 11.98
C ALA A 86 16.55 0.25 10.90
N ALA A 87 16.92 1.48 11.32
CA ALA A 87 17.25 2.57 10.40
C ALA A 87 18.45 2.22 9.51
N ASN A 88 19.56 1.74 10.08
CA ASN A 88 20.74 1.33 9.30
C ASN A 88 20.46 0.14 8.37
N TRP A 89 19.61 -0.80 8.78
CA TRP A 89 19.24 -1.95 7.95
C TRP A 89 18.38 -1.51 6.75
N LEU A 90 17.45 -0.58 6.98
CA LEU A 90 16.62 0.03 5.94
C LEU A 90 17.43 0.93 4.99
N GLU A 91 18.33 1.77 5.52
CA GLU A 91 19.21 2.64 4.73
C GLU A 91 20.19 1.81 3.87
N LYS A 92 20.69 0.69 4.40
CA LYS A 92 21.58 -0.24 3.69
C LYS A 92 20.90 -1.00 2.55
N HIS A 93 19.60 -1.27 2.65
CA HIS A 93 18.84 -1.99 1.63
C HIS A 93 18.05 -1.07 0.69
N GLY A 94 17.82 0.19 1.07
CA GLY A 94 17.23 1.23 0.23
C GLY A 94 15.82 0.89 -0.30
N SER A 95 15.56 1.31 -1.54
CA SER A 95 14.26 1.20 -2.21
C SER A 95 13.72 -0.24 -2.42
N PRO A 96 14.55 -1.29 -2.64
CA PRO A 96 14.10 -2.68 -2.76
C PRO A 96 13.23 -3.23 -1.63
N ILE A 97 13.36 -2.72 -0.40
CA ILE A 97 12.52 -3.15 0.73
C ILE A 97 11.02 -2.86 0.50
N LEU A 98 10.69 -1.90 -0.36
CA LEU A 98 9.31 -1.55 -0.66
C LEU A 98 8.57 -2.65 -1.43
N LEU A 99 9.29 -3.60 -2.03
CA LEU A 99 8.68 -4.81 -2.58
C LEU A 99 8.04 -5.68 -1.49
N LEU A 100 8.52 -5.62 -0.24
CA LEU A 100 7.88 -6.29 0.89
C LEU A 100 6.56 -5.63 1.31
N SER A 101 6.18 -4.49 0.70
CA SER A 101 4.87 -3.87 0.93
C SER A 101 3.69 -4.72 0.45
N TRP A 102 3.98 -5.78 -0.30
CA TRP A 102 3.02 -6.80 -0.69
C TRP A 102 2.40 -7.55 0.51
N LEU A 103 3.06 -7.59 1.66
CA LEU A 103 2.59 -8.33 2.83
C LEU A 103 1.36 -7.65 3.47
N PRO A 104 0.25 -8.37 3.71
CA PRO A 104 -1.05 -7.83 4.12
C PRO A 104 -1.10 -7.17 5.52
N VAL A 105 0.03 -7.09 6.21
CA VAL A 105 0.15 -6.52 7.57
C VAL A 105 1.31 -5.52 7.69
N VAL A 106 2.37 -5.71 6.89
CA VAL A 106 3.63 -4.96 7.05
C VAL A 106 3.75 -3.82 6.02
N GLY A 107 2.91 -3.83 4.98
CA GLY A 107 3.16 -2.97 3.82
C GLY A 107 2.94 -1.48 4.03
N ASP A 108 1.95 -1.08 4.81
CA ASP A 108 1.66 0.34 5.01
C ASP A 108 2.64 1.02 6.01
N PRO A 109 3.06 0.36 7.11
CA PRO A 109 4.20 0.81 7.90
C PRO A 109 5.48 0.95 7.08
N LEU A 110 5.71 0.07 6.09
CA LEU A 110 6.85 0.17 5.18
C LEU A 110 6.77 1.41 4.29
N CYS A 111 5.59 1.75 3.73
CA CYS A 111 5.39 2.98 2.96
C CYS A 111 5.69 4.23 3.81
N LEU A 112 5.23 4.26 5.06
CA LEU A 112 5.54 5.36 5.99
C LEU A 112 7.03 5.42 6.32
N ALA A 113 7.67 4.28 6.59
CA ALA A 113 9.11 4.20 6.84
C ALA A 113 9.92 4.69 5.64
N ALA A 114 9.49 4.38 4.42
CA ALA A 114 10.10 4.85 3.17
C ALA A 114 10.13 6.37 3.06
N GLY A 115 9.01 6.99 3.40
CA GLY A 115 8.89 8.44 3.49
C GLY A 115 9.81 9.02 4.55
N TRP A 116 9.81 8.38 5.73
CA TRP A 116 10.65 8.80 6.85
C TRP A 116 12.15 8.74 6.54
N LEU A 117 12.57 7.77 5.74
CA LEU A 117 13.93 7.63 5.21
C LEU A 117 14.24 8.54 4.03
N LYS A 118 13.27 9.37 3.60
CA LYS A 118 13.40 10.30 2.47
C LYS A 118 13.76 9.59 1.16
N ILE A 119 13.25 8.38 0.95
CA ILE A 119 13.38 7.67 -0.33
C ILE A 119 12.73 8.53 -1.41
N HIS A 120 13.41 8.68 -2.56
CA HIS A 120 12.91 9.47 -3.68
C HIS A 120 11.52 9.02 -4.14
N PHE A 121 10.70 9.99 -4.55
CA PHE A 121 9.30 9.79 -4.95
C PHE A 121 9.12 8.73 -6.05
N TRP A 122 9.95 8.77 -7.11
CA TRP A 122 9.80 7.87 -8.25
C TRP A 122 10.09 6.40 -7.92
N PRO A 123 11.22 6.06 -7.25
CA PRO A 123 11.42 4.70 -6.75
C PRO A 123 10.31 4.26 -5.79
N ALA A 124 9.90 5.13 -4.85
CA ALA A 124 8.84 4.80 -3.90
C ALA A 124 7.53 4.45 -4.60
N LEU A 125 7.10 5.28 -5.55
CA LEU A 125 5.91 5.04 -6.35
C LEU A 125 6.02 3.71 -7.10
N LEU A 126 7.13 3.47 -7.81
CA LEU A 126 7.29 2.27 -8.63
C LEU A 126 7.25 0.99 -7.79
N PHE A 127 7.96 0.94 -6.67
CA PHE A 127 7.98 -0.26 -5.83
C PHE A 127 6.68 -0.46 -5.05
N ILE A 128 6.03 0.61 -4.58
CA ILE A 128 4.70 0.51 -3.95
C ILE A 128 3.68 0.00 -4.96
N THR A 129 3.62 0.59 -6.15
CA THR A 129 2.71 0.12 -7.22
C THR A 129 2.98 -1.34 -7.58
N ALA A 130 4.24 -1.74 -7.75
CA ALA A 130 4.60 -3.11 -8.06
C ALA A 130 4.16 -4.09 -6.95
N GLY A 131 4.41 -3.76 -5.68
CA GLY A 131 4.00 -4.58 -4.54
C GLY A 131 2.49 -4.72 -4.41
N LYS A 132 1.74 -3.61 -4.53
CA LYS A 132 0.27 -3.62 -4.45
C LYS A 132 -0.37 -4.34 -5.65
N ALA A 133 0.16 -4.14 -6.86
CA ALA A 133 -0.29 -4.84 -8.05
C ALA A 133 -0.09 -6.36 -7.94
N ALA A 134 1.08 -6.79 -7.45
CA ALA A 134 1.37 -8.21 -7.24
C ALA A 134 0.39 -8.85 -6.25
N ARG A 135 0.04 -8.17 -5.15
CA ARG A 135 -0.91 -8.66 -4.15
C ARG A 135 -2.28 -8.96 -4.75
N TYR A 136 -2.85 -7.99 -5.46
CA TYR A 136 -4.17 -8.14 -6.07
C TYR A 136 -4.13 -9.09 -7.27
N GLY A 137 -3.05 -9.12 -8.04
CA GLY A 137 -2.85 -10.07 -9.12
C GLY A 137 -2.86 -11.52 -8.64
N VAL A 138 -2.17 -11.82 -7.54
CA VAL A 138 -2.19 -13.17 -6.94
C VAL A 138 -3.60 -13.56 -6.48
N ILE A 139 -4.35 -12.64 -5.84
CA ILE A 139 -5.73 -12.92 -5.43
C ILE A 139 -6.61 -13.25 -6.64
N LEU A 140 -6.52 -12.47 -7.72
CA LEU A 140 -7.29 -12.72 -8.93
C LEU A 140 -6.92 -14.03 -9.62
N ILE A 141 -5.64 -14.40 -9.63
CA ILE A 141 -5.17 -15.69 -10.17
C ILE A 141 -5.71 -16.85 -9.32
N LEU A 142 -5.76 -16.71 -8.00
CA LEU A 142 -6.27 -17.76 -7.09
C LEU A 142 -7.80 -17.93 -7.15
N LEU A 143 -8.53 -16.89 -7.56
CA LEU A 143 -10.00 -16.90 -7.66
C LEU A 143 -10.51 -17.40 -9.01
N ARG A 144 -9.63 -17.67 -9.97
CA ARG A 144 -9.96 -18.04 -11.34
C ARG A 144 -9.75 -19.53 -11.58
#